data_AF-A0A4Q5YV19-F1
#
_entry.id   AF-A0A4Q5YV19-F1
#
_cell.length_a   1.000
_cell.length_b   1.000
_cell.length_c   1.000
_cell.angle_alpha   90.00
_cell.angle_beta   90.00
_cell.angle_gamma   90.00
#
_symmetry.space_group_name_H-M   'P 1'
#
loop_
_entity.id
_entity.type
_entity.pdbx_description
1 polymer ?
#
loop_
_entity_poly.entity_id
_entity_poly.type
_entity_poly.pdbx_seq_one_letter_code
_entity_poly.pdbx_strand_id
1 'polypeptide(L)' 'MHTAHTLDYVGMDMTALQRVYSQEMERFKASLLNGTPWEEVQECRLNVTALSFELHKRLSNSGKHPAASTERAR' A
#
# COMPACT_ATOMS: atom_id res chain seq x y z
N MET A 1 21.81 7.37 10.61
CA MET A 1 21.17 6.05 10.72
C MET A 1 19.71 6.23 10.36
N HIS A 2 19.32 5.93 9.11
CA HIS A 2 17.92 6.04 8.70
C HIS A 2 17.24 4.71 9.03
N THR A 3 16.46 4.73 10.10
CA THR A 3 15.59 3.62 10.49
C THR A 3 14.51 3.50 9.44
N ALA A 4 14.66 2.55 8.52
CA ALA A 4 13.54 2.06 7.74
C ALA A 4 12.50 1.58 8.76
N HIS A 5 11.51 2.41 9.04
CA HIS A 5 10.37 2.01 9.85
C HIS A 5 9.72 0.87 9.08
N THR A 6 10.01 -0.36 9.52
CA THR A 6 9.25 -1.54 9.11
C THR A 6 7.89 -1.36 9.75
N LEU A 7 7.06 -0.52 9.13
CA LEU A 7 5.71 -0.27 9.56
C LEU A 7 4.98 -1.60 9.39
N ASP A 8 4.65 -2.22 10.52
CA ASP A 8 3.92 -3.48 10.55
C ASP A 8 2.45 -3.21 10.21
N TYR A 9 2.17 -3.12 8.91
CA TYR A 9 0.83 -2.90 8.37
C TYR A 9 -0.08 -4.13 8.55
N VAL A 10 0.47 -5.27 8.97
CA VAL A 10 -0.25 -6.56 9.03
C VAL A 10 -1.34 -6.53 10.12
N GLY A 11 -1.17 -5.75 11.17
CA GLY A 11 -2.14 -5.64 12.28
C GLY A 11 -3.18 -4.51 12.16
N MET A 12 -3.05 -3.59 11.20
CA MET A 12 -3.99 -2.46 11.07
C MET A 12 -5.35 -2.91 10.55
N ASP A 13 -6.43 -2.21 10.88
CA ASP A 13 -7.74 -2.41 10.22
C ASP A 13 -7.75 -1.78 8.81
N MET A 14 -8.76 -2.13 8.00
CA MET A 14 -8.83 -1.69 6.60
C MET A 14 -8.93 -0.16 6.45
N THR A 15 -9.70 0.50 7.32
CA THR A 15 -9.89 1.96 7.28
C THR A 15 -8.62 2.68 7.69
N ALA A 16 -7.92 2.19 8.71
CA ALA A 16 -6.61 2.68 9.10
C ALA A 16 -5.58 2.51 7.97
N LEU A 17 -5.56 1.35 7.31
CA LEU A 17 -4.65 1.06 6.20
C LEU A 17 -4.88 2.00 5.00
N GLN A 18 -6.14 2.24 4.64
CA GLN A 18 -6.50 3.20 3.59
C GLN A 18 -6.09 4.63 3.96
N ARG A 19 -6.32 5.05 5.22
CA ARG A 19 -5.94 6.38 5.69
C ARG A 19 -4.43 6.59 5.61
N VAL A 20 -3.63 5.62 6.07
CA VAL A 20 -2.17 5.70 6.02
C VAL A 20 -1.68 5.71 4.57
N TYR A 21 -2.27 4.90 3.69
CA TYR A 21 -1.98 4.95 2.25
C TYR A 21 -2.23 6.34 1.65
N SER A 22 -3.37 6.96 1.94
CA SER A 22 -3.68 8.30 1.45
C SER A 22 -2.66 9.34 1.92
N GLN A 23 -2.26 9.27 3.20
CA GLN A 23 -1.27 10.18 3.78
C GLN A 23 0.12 10.00 3.15
N GLU A 24 0.59 8.76 3.01
CA GLU A 24 1.88 8.46 2.39
C GLU A 24 1.89 8.81 0.89
N MET A 25 0.75 8.68 0.20
CA MET A 25 0.60 9.11 -1.19
C MET A 25 0.68 10.63 -1.33
N GLU A 26 0.06 11.39 -0.43
CA GLU A 26 0.19 12.85 -0.39
C GLU A 26 1.63 13.28 -0.12
N ARG A 27 2.29 12.63 0.85
CA ARG A 27 3.70 12.86 1.16
C ARG A 27 4.60 12.54 -0.04
N PHE A 28 4.35 11.43 -0.72
CA PHE A 28 5.09 11.07 -1.93
C PHE A 28 4.90 12.12 -3.04
N LYS A 29 3.67 12.55 -3.30
CA LYS A 29 3.38 13.62 -4.27
C LYS A 29 4.11 14.92 -3.90
N ALA A 30 4.07 15.32 -2.63
CA ALA A 30 4.80 16.49 -2.17
C ALA A 30 6.31 16.35 -2.37
N SER A 31 6.88 15.18 -2.07
CA SER A 31 8.32 14.92 -2.24
C SER A 31 8.78 15.06 -3.70
N LEU A 32 7.95 14.66 -4.66
CA LEU A 32 8.25 14.79 -6.08
C LEU A 32 8.23 16.25 -6.57
N LEU A 33 7.48 17.13 -5.91
CA LEU A 33 7.27 18.51 -6.34
C LEU A 33 8.19 19.51 -5.62
N ASN A 34 8.71 19.16 -4.45
CA ASN A 34 9.40 20.11 -3.56
C ASN A 34 10.93 20.05 -3.64
N GLY A 35 11.50 19.36 -4.62
CA GLY A 35 12.96 19.20 -4.72
C GLY A 35 13.57 18.38 -3.59
N THR A 36 12.76 17.49 -2.99
CA THR A 36 13.21 16.59 -1.91
C THR A 36 14.33 15.66 -2.43
N PRO A 37 15.33 15.31 -1.60
CA PRO A 37 16.37 14.35 -1.97
C PRO A 37 15.81 13.05 -2.50
N TRP A 38 16.50 12.45 -3.48
CA TRP A 38 16.01 11.26 -4.17
C TRP A 38 15.82 10.06 -3.23
N GLU A 39 16.66 9.95 -2.20
CA GLU A 39 16.60 8.90 -1.19
C GLU A 39 15.28 8.94 -0.41
N GLU A 40 14.81 10.13 -0.06
CA GLU A 40 13.53 10.32 0.64
C GLU A 40 12.33 10.07 -0.28
N VAL A 41 12.44 10.46 -1.56
CA VAL A 41 11.44 10.13 -2.59
C VAL A 41 11.33 8.62 -2.75
N GLN A 42 12.45 7.89 -2.74
CA GLN A 42 12.47 6.43 -2.79
C GLN A 42 11.84 5.80 -1.56
N GLU A 43 12.09 6.32 -0.36
CA GLU A 43 11.45 5.85 0.87
C GLU A 43 9.92 5.99 0.79
N CYS A 44 9.43 7.16 0.40
CA CYS A 44 7.99 7.41 0.23
C CYS A 44 7.38 6.45 -0.81
N ARG A 45 8.06 6.21 -1.93
CA ARG A 45 7.63 5.26 -2.96
C ARG A 45 7.54 3.83 -2.42
N LEU A 46 8.51 3.39 -1.62
CA LEU A 46 8.52 2.05 -1.03
C LEU A 46 7.35 1.88 -0.05
N ASN A 47 7.09 2.88 0.80
CA ASN A 47 5.97 2.87 1.74
C ASN A 47 4.62 2.77 1.02
N VAL A 48 4.40 3.62 0.00
CA VAL A 48 3.18 3.60 -0.82
C VAL A 48 3.00 2.24 -1.50
N THR A 49 4.09 1.67 -2.02
CA THR A 49 4.05 0.35 -2.69
C THR A 49 3.65 -0.75 -1.70
N ALA A 50 4.27 -0.80 -0.52
CA ALA A 50 3.94 -1.77 0.52
C ALA A 50 2.47 -1.67 0.97
N LEU A 51 1.98 -0.46 1.20
CA LEU A 51 0.60 -0.19 1.59
C LEU A 51 -0.39 -0.62 0.50
N SER A 52 -0.10 -0.32 -0.77
CA SER A 52 -0.95 -0.73 -1.90
C SER A 52 -1.03 -2.25 -2.04
N PHE A 53 0.09 -2.95 -1.81
CA PHE A 53 0.12 -4.40 -1.85
C PHE A 53 -0.74 -5.02 -0.75
N GLU A 54 -0.61 -4.54 0.49
CA GLU A 54 -1.40 -5.06 1.61
C GLU A 54 -2.90 -4.76 1.44
N LEU A 55 -3.25 -3.57 0.93
CA LEU A 55 -4.64 -3.23 0.57
C LEU A 55 -5.20 -4.18 -0.47
N HIS A 56 -4.47 -4.39 -1.58
CA HIS A 56 -4.89 -5.31 -2.64
C HIS A 56 -5.01 -6.76 -2.15
N LYS A 57 -4.07 -7.23 -1.34
CA LYS A 57 -4.10 -8.57 -0.76
C LYS A 57 -5.37 -8.77 0.09
N ARG A 58 -5.73 -7.80 0.94
CA ARG A 58 -6.92 -7.90 1.79
C ARG A 58 -8.21 -7.77 1.00
N LEU A 59 -8.26 -6.89 0.00
CA LEU A 59 -9.40 -6.76 -0.91
C LEU A 59 -9.60 -8.05 -1.73
N SER A 60 -8.51 -8.63 -2.24
CA SER A 60 -8.53 -9.90 -2.97
C SER A 60 -8.99 -11.07 -2.08
N ASN A 61 -8.54 -11.13 -0.81
CA ASN A 61 -9.01 -12.14 0.13
C ASN A 61 -10.47 -11.93 0.59
N SER A 62 -11.00 -10.71 0.50
CA SER A 62 -12.40 -10.41 0.82
C SER A 62 -13.37 -10.70 -0.33
N GLY A 63 -12.87 -10.82 -1.56
CA GLY A 63 -13.64 -11.21 -2.73
C GLY A 63 -13.46 -12.70 -3.04
N LYS A 64 -14.55 -13.41 -3.36
CA LYS A 64 -14.43 -14.73 -3.99
C LYS A 64 -13.53 -14.58 -5.21
N HIS A 65 -12.41 -15.31 -5.22
CA HIS A 65 -11.47 -15.32 -6.33
C HIS A 65 -12.27 -15.56 -7.62
N PRO A 66 -12.21 -14.71 -8.66
CA PRO A 66 -12.97 -14.92 -9.89
C PRO A 66 -12.62 -16.26 -10.57
N ALA A 67 -11.42 -16.79 -10.30
CA ALA A 67 -10.98 -18.12 -10.73
C ALA A 67 -11.50 -19.30 -9.87
N ALA A 68 -12.15 -19.04 -8.74
CA ALA A 68 -12.78 -20.07 -7.90
C ALA A 68 -14.21 -20.42 -8.35
N SER A 69 -14.76 -19.71 -9.33
CA SER A 69 -16.02 -20.12 -9.98
C SER A 69 -15.73 -21.25 -10.96
N THR A 70 -15.67 -22.48 -10.45
CA THR A 70 -15.69 -23.71 -11.26
C THR A 70 -17.09 -24.02 -11.79
N GLU A 71 -17.91 -23.01 -12.08
CA GLU A 71 -19.07 -23.19 -12.96
C GLU A 71 -18.56 -23.27 -14.40
N ARG A 72 -17.99 -24.43 -14.71
CA ARG A 72 -17.96 -24.91 -16.09
C ARG A 72 -19.43 -25.14 -16.44
N ALA A 73 -20.06 -24.15 -17.05
CA ALA A 73 -21.43 -24.23 -17.56
C ALA A 73 -21.61 -25.58 -18.26
N ARG A 74 -22.45 -26.44 -17.66
CA ARG A 74 -22.92 -27.69 -18.27
C ARG A 74 -24.13 -27.39 -19.11
#